data_AF-A0A7V8WQ03-F1
#
_entry.id   AF-A0A7V8WQ03-F1
#
_cell.length_a   1.000
_cell.length_b   1.000
_cell.length_c   1.000
_cell.angle_alpha   90.00
_cell.angle_beta   90.00
_cell.angle_gamma   90.00
#
_symmetry.space_group_name_H-M   'P 1'
#
loop_
_entity.id
_entity.type
_entity.pdbx_description
1 polymer ?
#
loop_
_entity_poly.entity_id
_entity_poly.type
_entity_poly.pdbx_seq_one_letter_code
_entity_poly.pdbx_strand_id
1 'polypeptide(L)'
;MLDHQARPLPPRLVAAGARLGVADHLTYIEAPEPVACCYGFARPRIVVTAGLVACLDDEELIAVLAHERHHARRRDPARYLALHALTAAAFMFPVAPAIQKRLEVRIELAADRAALGVAARGALAGALLAGLGSTEASYIGAAGLSATEARIAHLAGNPNAPGLPVKATAVSVGLLVVISAATADLSTSAHLVRMTCRFCAEVLS
;
A
#
# COMPACT_ATOMS: atom_id res chain seq x y z
N MET A 1 -4.04 -0.19 -18.14
CA MET A 1 -4.76 -1.46 -18.33
C MET A 1 -6.23 -1.36 -17.95
N LEU A 2 -6.69 -0.54 -16.99
CA LEU A 2 -8.14 -0.42 -16.70
C LEU A 2 -8.89 0.58 -17.62
N ASP A 3 -8.18 1.52 -18.23
CA ASP A 3 -8.79 2.61 -19.02
C ASP A 3 -9.60 2.13 -20.26
N HIS A 4 -9.35 0.92 -20.78
CA HIS A 4 -10.13 0.36 -21.89
C HIS A 4 -11.54 -0.10 -21.50
N GLN A 5 -11.79 -0.33 -20.20
CA GLN A 5 -13.10 -0.69 -19.65
C GLN A 5 -13.85 0.53 -19.10
N ALA A 6 -13.26 1.72 -19.23
CA ALA A 6 -13.84 2.95 -18.70
C ALA A 6 -15.19 3.27 -19.35
N ARG A 7 -16.17 3.57 -18.52
CA ARG A 7 -17.49 4.06 -18.89
C ARG A 7 -17.66 5.52 -18.43
N PRO A 8 -18.61 6.28 -19.01
CA PRO A 8 -18.94 7.61 -18.51
C PRO A 8 -19.30 7.57 -17.02
N LEU A 9 -18.83 8.57 -16.27
CA LEU A 9 -19.08 8.67 -14.83
C LEU A 9 -20.59 8.90 -14.57
N PRO A 10 -21.24 8.12 -13.69
CA PRO A 10 -22.62 8.40 -13.29
C PRO A 10 -22.72 9.75 -12.53
N PRO A 11 -23.87 10.45 -12.57
CA PRO A 11 -24.01 11.80 -12.00
C PRO A 11 -23.61 11.91 -10.52
N ARG A 12 -23.96 10.89 -9.71
CA ARG A 12 -23.56 10.81 -8.29
C ARG A 12 -22.04 10.80 -8.11
N LEU A 13 -21.34 10.03 -8.95
CA LEU A 13 -19.88 9.93 -8.92
C LEU A 13 -19.20 11.22 -9.42
N VAL A 14 -19.79 11.90 -10.42
CA VAL A 14 -19.34 13.23 -10.86
C VAL A 14 -19.46 14.24 -9.72
N ALA A 15 -20.61 14.30 -9.05
CA ALA A 15 -20.84 15.23 -7.95
C ALA A 15 -19.88 14.98 -6.77
N ALA A 16 -19.71 13.73 -6.36
CA ALA A 16 -18.78 13.35 -5.29
C ALA A 16 -17.32 13.64 -5.68
N GLY A 17 -16.93 13.32 -6.92
CA GLY A 17 -15.60 13.62 -7.47
C GLY A 17 -15.30 15.11 -7.54
N ALA A 18 -16.26 15.93 -7.95
CA ALA A 18 -16.14 17.39 -8.02
C ALA A 18 -15.96 18.00 -6.63
N ARG A 19 -16.75 17.56 -5.63
CA ARG A 19 -16.63 18.00 -4.23
C ARG A 19 -15.22 17.76 -3.65
N LEU A 20 -14.53 16.72 -4.14
CA LEU A 20 -13.21 16.33 -3.68
C LEU A 20 -12.06 16.78 -4.60
N GLY A 21 -12.36 17.40 -5.74
CA GLY A 21 -11.36 17.79 -6.74
C GLY A 21 -10.62 16.61 -7.38
N VAL A 22 -11.32 15.48 -7.58
CA VAL A 22 -10.75 14.26 -8.18
C VAL A 22 -11.47 13.78 -9.42
N ALA A 23 -12.46 14.53 -9.93
CA ALA A 23 -13.25 14.14 -11.09
C ALA A 23 -12.39 13.71 -12.30
N ASP A 24 -11.33 14.45 -12.60
CA ASP A 24 -10.42 14.16 -13.73
C ASP A 24 -9.51 12.95 -13.51
N HIS A 25 -9.46 12.44 -12.27
CA HIS A 25 -8.67 11.28 -11.88
C HIS A 25 -9.52 10.01 -11.75
N LEU A 26 -10.83 10.10 -11.94
CA LEU A 26 -11.73 8.96 -11.83
C LEU A 26 -11.75 8.12 -13.10
N THR A 27 -11.93 6.82 -12.89
CA THR A 27 -12.21 5.82 -13.91
C THR A 27 -13.37 4.98 -13.39
N TYR A 28 -14.48 4.94 -14.14
CA TYR A 28 -15.64 4.15 -13.77
C TYR A 28 -15.72 2.88 -14.61
N ILE A 29 -15.97 1.73 -13.97
CA ILE A 29 -16.05 0.44 -14.64
C ILE A 29 -17.39 -0.23 -14.31
N GLU A 30 -18.03 -0.80 -15.33
CA GLU A 30 -19.26 -1.55 -15.21
C GLU A 30 -18.98 -2.97 -14.69
N ALA A 31 -18.75 -3.10 -13.39
CA ALA A 31 -18.47 -4.36 -12.70
C ALA A 31 -19.35 -4.48 -11.44
N PRO A 32 -19.94 -5.66 -11.16
CA PRO A 32 -20.86 -5.84 -10.04
C PRO A 32 -20.17 -5.90 -8.67
N GLU A 33 -18.87 -6.16 -8.61
CA GLU A 33 -18.12 -6.23 -7.36
C GLU A 33 -17.97 -4.83 -6.74
N PRO A 34 -18.25 -4.61 -5.44
CA PRO A 34 -18.13 -3.30 -4.82
C PRO A 34 -16.67 -2.94 -4.51
N VAL A 35 -15.97 -2.39 -5.50
CA VAL A 35 -14.55 -2.07 -5.43
C VAL A 35 -14.30 -0.61 -5.79
N ALA A 36 -13.50 0.06 -4.97
CA ALA A 36 -12.72 1.21 -5.39
C ALA A 36 -11.27 0.99 -4.99
N CYS A 37 -10.36 1.49 -5.82
CA CYS A 37 -8.94 1.50 -5.52
C CYS A 37 -8.19 2.55 -6.32
N CYS A 38 -7.06 2.98 -5.76
CA CYS A 38 -6.09 3.79 -6.46
C CYS A 38 -5.13 2.90 -7.28
N TYR A 39 -4.92 3.25 -8.54
CA TYR A 39 -4.03 2.52 -9.46
C TYR A 39 -3.13 3.46 -10.26
N GLY A 40 -2.03 2.92 -10.78
CA GLY A 40 -1.06 3.66 -11.59
C GLY A 40 0.07 4.28 -10.76
N PHE A 41 1.31 4.06 -11.22
CA PHE A 41 2.51 4.45 -10.47
C PHE A 41 2.87 5.94 -10.65
N ALA A 42 3.04 6.37 -11.90
CA ALA A 42 3.48 7.74 -12.22
C ALA A 42 2.34 8.76 -12.18
N ARG A 43 1.16 8.35 -12.65
CA ARG A 43 -0.07 9.16 -12.66
C ARG A 43 -1.20 8.36 -11.98
N PRO A 44 -1.29 8.42 -10.64
CA PRO A 44 -2.32 7.71 -9.91
C PRO A 44 -3.73 8.17 -10.33
N ARG A 45 -4.62 7.19 -10.53
CA ARG A 45 -6.03 7.35 -10.84
C ARG A 45 -6.86 6.52 -9.87
N ILE A 46 -8.12 6.85 -9.72
CA ILE A 46 -9.05 6.16 -8.82
C ILE A 46 -10.04 5.40 -9.69
N VAL A 47 -10.07 4.09 -9.57
CA VAL A 47 -11.12 3.27 -10.20
C VAL A 47 -12.26 3.06 -9.22
N VAL A 48 -13.49 3.13 -9.72
CA VAL A 48 -14.73 2.88 -8.99
C VAL A 48 -15.62 1.98 -9.83
N THR A 49 -16.19 0.92 -9.25
CA THR A 49 -17.09 0.02 -9.94
C THR A 49 -18.56 0.39 -9.78
N ALA A 50 -19.40 -0.08 -10.71
CA ALA A 50 -20.87 0.00 -10.64
C ALA A 50 -21.41 -0.57 -9.32
N GLY A 51 -20.92 -1.75 -8.92
CA GLY A 51 -21.29 -2.40 -7.68
C GLY A 51 -21.08 -1.51 -6.45
N LEU A 52 -19.97 -0.77 -6.41
CA LEU A 52 -19.69 0.11 -5.28
C LEU A 52 -20.65 1.30 -5.24
N VAL A 53 -20.88 1.95 -6.39
CA VAL A 53 -21.80 3.10 -6.48
C VAL A 53 -23.24 2.69 -6.13
N ALA A 54 -23.63 1.44 -6.44
CA ALA A 54 -24.94 0.89 -6.11
C ALA A 54 -25.09 0.56 -4.62
N CYS A 55 -24.02 0.12 -3.96
CA CYS A 55 -24.04 -0.28 -2.55
C CYS A 55 -23.90 0.89 -1.57
N LEU A 56 -23.31 2.02 -2.00
CA LEU A 56 -23.00 3.15 -1.12
C LEU A 56 -23.98 4.31 -1.26
N ASP A 57 -24.29 4.95 -0.14
CA ASP A 57 -24.91 6.26 -0.12
C ASP A 57 -23.91 7.38 -0.53
N ASP A 58 -24.39 8.62 -0.62
CA ASP A 58 -23.55 9.75 -1.06
C ASP A 58 -22.45 10.11 -0.07
N GLU A 59 -22.69 9.99 1.25
CA GLU A 59 -21.67 10.28 2.26
C GLU A 59 -20.60 9.19 2.30
N GLU A 60 -21.01 7.92 2.19
CA GLU A 60 -20.13 6.76 2.09
C GLU A 60 -19.27 6.84 0.83
N LEU A 61 -19.84 7.19 -0.32
CA LEU A 61 -19.09 7.40 -1.55
C LEU A 61 -18.06 8.52 -1.41
N ILE A 62 -18.40 9.62 -0.74
CA ILE A 62 -17.46 10.70 -0.44
C ILE A 62 -16.35 10.21 0.50
N ALA A 63 -16.68 9.41 1.51
CA ALA A 63 -15.68 8.84 2.42
C ALA A 63 -14.67 7.97 1.66
N VAL A 64 -15.15 7.09 0.79
CA VAL A 64 -14.32 6.25 -0.09
C VAL A 64 -13.45 7.10 -1.00
N LEU A 65 -14.03 8.05 -1.73
CA LEU A 65 -13.24 8.87 -2.65
C LEU A 65 -12.22 9.75 -1.91
N ALA A 66 -12.52 10.21 -0.69
CA ALA A 66 -11.58 10.94 0.13
C ALA A 66 -10.40 10.06 0.58
N HIS A 67 -10.68 8.79 0.90
CA HIS A 67 -9.69 7.75 1.19
C HIS A 67 -8.81 7.48 -0.04
N GLU A 68 -9.40 7.17 -1.20
CA GLU A 68 -8.64 6.89 -2.44
C GLU A 68 -7.86 8.10 -2.95
N ARG A 69 -8.40 9.31 -2.75
CA ARG A 69 -7.67 10.57 -3.02
C ARG A 69 -6.40 10.66 -2.18
N HIS A 70 -6.41 10.19 -0.94
CA HIS A 70 -5.20 10.16 -0.13
C HIS A 70 -4.12 9.29 -0.77
N HIS A 71 -4.49 8.08 -1.19
CA HIS A 71 -3.59 7.17 -1.89
C HIS A 71 -3.04 7.78 -3.18
N ALA A 72 -3.90 8.41 -3.98
CA ALA A 72 -3.49 9.08 -5.21
C ALA A 72 -2.49 10.22 -4.94
N ARG A 73 -2.77 11.08 -3.95
CA ARG A 73 -1.87 12.19 -3.56
C ARG A 73 -0.54 11.70 -3.01
N ARG A 74 -0.54 10.59 -2.27
CA ARG A 74 0.66 9.98 -1.68
C ARG A 74 1.40 9.04 -2.64
N ARG A 75 0.86 8.78 -3.84
CA ARG A 75 1.35 7.80 -4.80
C ARG A 75 1.53 6.42 -4.16
N ASP A 76 0.56 6.04 -3.33
CA ASP A 76 0.65 4.79 -2.57
C ASP A 76 0.76 3.52 -3.45
N PRO A 77 0.20 3.43 -4.69
CA PRO A 77 0.49 2.30 -5.57
C PRO A 77 1.99 2.06 -5.81
N ALA A 78 2.77 3.13 -6.01
CA ALA A 78 4.22 3.03 -6.16
C ALA A 78 4.93 2.69 -4.84
N ARG A 79 4.38 3.15 -3.71
CA ARG A 79 4.93 2.87 -2.38
C ARG A 79 4.67 1.43 -1.94
N TYR A 80 3.51 0.88 -2.26
CA TYR A 80 3.20 -0.53 -2.08
C TYR A 80 4.14 -1.39 -2.93
N LEU A 81 4.33 -1.04 -4.21
CA LEU A 81 5.29 -1.75 -5.07
C LEU A 81 6.71 -1.71 -4.48
N ALA A 82 7.19 -0.54 -4.07
CA ALA A 82 8.52 -0.40 -3.47
C ALA A 82 8.63 -1.20 -2.17
N LEU A 83 7.60 -1.15 -1.32
CA LEU A 83 7.56 -1.90 -0.07
C LEU A 83 7.63 -3.42 -0.33
N HIS A 84 6.82 -3.92 -1.24
CA HIS A 84 6.79 -5.34 -1.61
C HIS A 84 8.12 -5.79 -2.22
N ALA A 85 8.71 -4.97 -3.10
CA ALA A 85 10.02 -5.25 -3.69
C ALA A 85 11.14 -5.26 -2.63
N LEU A 86 11.12 -4.32 -1.69
CA LEU A 86 12.08 -4.28 -0.59
C LEU A 86 11.91 -5.47 0.36
N THR A 87 10.69 -5.87 0.68
CA THR A 87 10.45 -7.09 1.49
C THR A 87 10.95 -8.33 0.76
N ALA A 88 10.68 -8.44 -0.54
CA ALA A 88 11.17 -9.55 -1.35
C ALA A 88 12.71 -9.58 -1.41
N ALA A 89 13.36 -8.42 -1.54
CA ALA A 89 14.83 -8.33 -1.46
C ALA A 89 15.37 -8.66 -0.06
N ALA A 90 14.60 -8.37 1.00
CA ALA A 90 14.89 -8.68 2.38
C ALA A 90 14.47 -10.11 2.80
N PHE A 91 14.31 -11.04 1.85
CA PHE A 91 13.82 -12.41 2.09
C PHE A 91 14.55 -13.17 3.19
N MET A 92 15.84 -12.87 3.42
CA MET A 92 16.65 -13.51 4.45
C MET A 92 16.34 -13.04 5.88
N PHE A 93 15.62 -11.92 6.05
CA PHE A 93 15.27 -11.36 7.35
C PHE A 93 13.84 -11.78 7.74
N PRO A 94 13.66 -12.67 8.73
CA PRO A 94 12.33 -13.15 9.12
C PRO A 94 11.37 -12.05 9.61
N VAL A 95 11.90 -10.89 10.03
CA VAL A 95 11.09 -9.75 10.47
C VAL A 95 10.47 -8.96 9.30
N ALA A 96 10.96 -9.13 8.06
CA ALA A 96 10.57 -8.30 6.93
C ALA A 96 9.06 -8.31 6.63
N PRO A 97 8.35 -9.47 6.63
CA PRO A 97 6.90 -9.49 6.42
C PRO A 97 6.12 -8.75 7.52
N ALA A 98 6.58 -8.81 8.77
CA ALA A 98 5.95 -8.09 9.87
C ALA A 98 6.14 -6.58 9.77
N ILE A 99 7.31 -6.13 9.32
CA ILE A 99 7.58 -4.71 9.02
C ILE A 99 6.69 -4.25 7.87
N GLN A 100 6.60 -5.02 6.79
CA GLN A 100 5.69 -4.74 5.68
C GLN A 100 4.27 -4.55 6.18
N LYS A 101 3.70 -5.54 6.87
CA LYS A 101 2.31 -5.46 7.35
C LYS A 101 2.08 -4.24 8.24
N ARG A 102 3.03 -3.91 9.11
CA ARG A 102 2.95 -2.72 9.97
C ARG A 102 2.97 -1.42 9.16
N LEU A 103 3.75 -1.35 8.08
CA LEU A 103 3.79 -0.18 7.20
C LEU A 103 2.52 -0.04 6.36
N GLU A 104 1.99 -1.15 5.82
CA GLU A 104 0.72 -1.18 5.09
C GLU A 104 -0.42 -0.68 5.98
N VAL A 105 -0.54 -1.18 7.22
CA VAL A 105 -1.53 -0.69 8.19
C VAL A 105 -1.38 0.81 8.46
N ARG A 106 -0.15 1.33 8.53
CA ARG A 106 0.05 2.78 8.73
C ARG A 106 -0.40 3.62 7.53
N ILE A 107 -0.25 3.09 6.31
CA ILE A 107 -0.73 3.73 5.07
C ILE A 107 -2.26 3.78 5.10
N GLU A 108 -2.92 2.65 5.33
CA GLU A 108 -4.38 2.55 5.43
C GLU A 108 -4.96 3.47 6.50
N LEU A 109 -4.38 3.46 7.71
CA LEU A 109 -4.83 4.34 8.80
C LEU A 109 -4.60 5.83 8.49
N ALA A 110 -3.61 6.19 7.68
CA ALA A 110 -3.42 7.57 7.25
C ALA A 110 -4.48 8.01 6.23
N ALA A 111 -4.87 7.11 5.32
CA ALA A 111 -5.96 7.33 4.39
C ALA A 111 -7.32 7.41 5.12
N ASP A 112 -7.58 6.55 6.11
CA ASP A 112 -8.77 6.61 6.97
C ASP A 112 -8.87 7.95 7.71
N ARG A 113 -7.77 8.42 8.32
CA ARG A 113 -7.74 9.74 8.96
C ARG A 113 -8.03 10.87 7.97
N ALA A 114 -7.53 10.78 6.75
CA ALA A 114 -7.80 11.78 5.72
C ALA A 114 -9.27 11.77 5.29
N ALA A 115 -9.91 10.60 5.21
CA ALA A 115 -11.34 10.48 4.94
C ALA A 115 -12.19 11.02 6.10
N LEU A 116 -11.82 10.75 7.35
CA LEU A 116 -12.47 11.28 8.56
C LEU A 116 -12.37 12.81 8.68
N GLY A 117 -11.45 13.45 7.97
CA GLY A 117 -11.38 14.91 7.87
C GLY A 117 -12.41 15.52 6.90
N VAL A 118 -13.15 14.70 6.15
CA VAL A 118 -14.08 15.14 5.09
C VAL A 118 -15.47 14.52 5.20
N ALA A 119 -15.57 13.31 5.74
CA ALA A 119 -16.80 12.55 5.90
C ALA A 119 -17.00 12.09 7.36
N ALA A 120 -18.24 11.82 7.72
CA ALA A 120 -18.58 11.31 9.04
C ALA A 120 -17.96 9.93 9.28
N ARG A 121 -17.65 9.61 10.55
CA ARG A 121 -17.11 8.31 10.94
C ARG A 121 -18.04 7.15 10.54
N GLY A 122 -19.35 7.35 10.66
CA GLY A 122 -20.36 6.36 10.25
C GLY A 122 -20.28 6.03 8.76
N ALA A 123 -20.11 7.04 7.90
CA ALA A 123 -19.97 6.86 6.47
C ALA A 123 -18.71 6.07 6.08
N LEU A 124 -17.57 6.35 6.73
CA LEU A 124 -16.36 5.54 6.51
C LEU A 124 -16.54 4.10 7.00
N ALA A 125 -17.22 3.90 8.14
CA ALA A 125 -17.50 2.57 8.67
C ALA A 125 -18.43 1.77 7.75
N GLY A 126 -19.52 2.38 7.26
CA GLY A 126 -20.46 1.77 6.32
C GLY A 126 -19.80 1.39 5.00
N ALA A 127 -18.99 2.29 4.44
CA ALA A 127 -18.19 2.00 3.26
C ALA A 127 -17.24 0.81 3.45
N LEU A 128 -16.60 0.69 4.61
CA LEU A 128 -15.71 -0.44 4.92
C LEU A 128 -16.47 -1.76 5.07
N LEU A 129 -17.68 -1.71 5.63
CA LEU A 129 -18.56 -2.87 5.72
C LEU A 129 -19.03 -3.34 4.34
N ALA A 130 -19.32 -2.42 3.42
CA ALA A 130 -19.66 -2.76 2.03
C ALA A 130 -18.50 -3.48 1.31
N GLY A 131 -17.26 -3.04 1.55
CA GLY A 131 -16.06 -3.67 1.00
C GLY A 131 -15.79 -5.10 1.50
N LEU A 132 -16.20 -5.44 2.73
CA LEU A 132 -16.07 -6.81 3.27
C LEU A 132 -16.88 -7.86 2.50
N GLY A 133 -17.93 -7.46 1.79
CA GLY A 133 -18.73 -8.35 0.96
C GLY A 133 -18.04 -8.76 -0.35
N SER A 134 -16.89 -8.15 -0.68
CA SER A 134 -16.13 -8.45 -1.89
C SER A 134 -14.93 -9.36 -1.59
N THR A 135 -14.91 -10.54 -2.22
CA THR A 135 -13.77 -11.46 -2.15
C THR A 135 -12.54 -10.79 -2.78
N GLU A 136 -11.47 -10.71 -2.01
CA GLU A 136 -10.26 -9.91 -2.24
C GLU A 136 -9.76 -9.89 -3.70
N ALA A 137 -9.94 -8.74 -4.36
CA ALA A 137 -9.17 -8.38 -5.54
C ALA A 137 -7.75 -7.95 -5.11
N SER A 138 -6.94 -8.93 -4.72
CA SER A 138 -5.53 -8.73 -4.39
C SER A 138 -4.72 -8.56 -5.68
N TYR A 139 -4.92 -7.43 -6.36
CA TYR A 139 -4.05 -7.02 -7.47
C TYR A 139 -2.77 -6.43 -6.88
N ILE A 140 -1.61 -6.90 -7.36
CA ILE A 140 -0.30 -6.37 -6.98
C ILE A 140 -0.30 -4.86 -7.26
N GLY A 141 -0.32 -4.06 -6.19
CA GLY A 141 -0.29 -2.59 -6.24
C GLY A 141 -1.66 -1.88 -6.18
N ALA A 142 -2.77 -2.58 -5.94
CA ALA A 142 -4.07 -1.97 -5.67
C ALA A 142 -4.38 -2.03 -4.16
N ALA A 143 -4.59 -0.87 -3.55
CA ALA A 143 -5.18 -0.79 -2.21
C ALA A 143 -6.70 -0.88 -2.39
N GLY A 144 -7.28 -2.06 -2.14
CA GLY A 144 -8.72 -2.22 -2.08
C GLY A 144 -9.28 -1.81 -0.72
N LEU A 145 -10.56 -1.41 -0.68
CA LEU A 145 -11.28 -1.17 0.58
C LEU A 145 -11.58 -2.47 1.31
N SER A 146 -10.73 -2.86 2.26
CA SER A 146 -11.01 -3.97 3.18
C SER A 146 -10.96 -3.52 4.64
N ALA A 147 -11.96 -3.91 5.43
CA ALA A 147 -11.97 -3.64 6.86
C ALA A 147 -11.03 -4.61 7.57
N THR A 148 -9.84 -4.13 7.94
CA THR A 148 -8.92 -4.88 8.79
C THR A 148 -9.19 -4.60 10.27
N GLU A 149 -8.80 -5.52 11.16
CA GLU A 149 -8.92 -5.34 12.61
C GLU A 149 -8.36 -3.98 13.08
N ALA A 150 -7.19 -3.58 12.55
CA ALA A 150 -6.56 -2.31 12.89
C ALA A 150 -7.40 -1.08 12.47
N ARG A 151 -8.09 -1.14 11.33
CA ARG A 151 -8.97 -0.06 10.84
C ARG A 151 -10.25 0.01 11.67
N ILE A 152 -10.84 -1.13 12.02
CA ILE A 152 -12.00 -1.21 12.92
C ILE A 152 -11.63 -0.63 14.29
N ALA A 153 -10.49 -1.06 14.85
CA ALA A 153 -9.99 -0.57 16.13
C ALA A 153 -9.71 0.94 16.09
N HIS A 154 -9.19 1.46 14.98
CA HIS A 154 -9.02 2.89 14.77
C HIS A 154 -10.35 3.66 14.77
N LEU A 155 -11.38 3.16 14.08
CA LEU A 155 -12.72 3.76 14.11
C LEU A 155 -13.35 3.70 15.49
N ALA A 156 -13.09 2.64 16.26
CA ALA A 156 -13.51 2.51 17.65
C ALA A 156 -12.73 3.42 18.63
N GLY A 157 -11.76 4.21 18.16
CA GLY A 157 -10.95 5.11 18.98
C GLY A 157 -9.79 4.43 19.72
N ASN A 158 -9.53 3.15 19.45
CA ASN A 158 -8.49 2.34 20.08
C ASN A 158 -7.49 1.84 19.02
N PRO A 159 -6.68 2.72 18.40
CA PRO A 159 -5.80 2.33 17.32
C PRO A 159 -4.72 1.35 17.81
N ASN A 160 -4.83 0.08 17.40
CA ASN A 160 -3.82 -0.93 17.64
C ASN A 160 -3.05 -1.19 16.34
N ALA A 161 -1.75 -0.88 16.34
CA ALA A 161 -0.86 -1.29 15.25
C ALA A 161 -0.31 -2.69 15.55
N PRO A 162 -0.19 -3.58 14.56
CA PRO A 162 0.41 -4.89 14.77
C PRO A 162 1.85 -4.74 15.31
N GLY A 163 2.13 -5.44 16.40
CA GLY A 163 3.46 -5.50 17.02
C GLY A 163 4.48 -6.19 16.12
N LEU A 164 5.76 -5.95 16.38
CA LEU A 164 6.82 -6.73 15.72
C LEU A 164 7.09 -8.00 16.53
N PRO A 165 7.23 -9.17 15.87
CA PRO A 165 7.56 -10.42 16.54
C PRO A 165 9.00 -10.37 17.12
N VAL A 166 9.12 -10.45 18.45
CA VAL A 166 10.40 -10.32 19.16
C VAL A 166 11.42 -11.35 18.67
N LYS A 167 11.03 -12.61 18.51
CA LYS A 167 11.91 -13.70 18.04
C LYS A 167 12.47 -13.42 16.65
N ALA A 168 11.59 -13.10 15.68
CA ALA A 168 12.01 -12.81 14.31
C ALA A 168 12.85 -11.53 14.23
N THR A 169 12.56 -10.54 15.09
CA THR A 169 13.38 -9.32 15.23
C THR A 169 14.79 -9.67 15.71
N ALA A 170 14.91 -10.45 16.78
CA ALA A 170 16.20 -10.88 17.32
C ALA A 170 17.02 -11.69 16.32
N VAL A 171 16.39 -12.63 15.60
CA VAL A 171 17.04 -13.40 14.53
C VAL A 171 17.53 -12.50 13.40
N SER A 172 16.71 -11.53 12.98
CA SER A 172 17.08 -10.59 11.91
C SER A 172 18.24 -9.69 12.32
N VAL A 173 18.28 -9.22 13.57
CA VAL A 173 19.41 -8.47 14.13
C VAL A 173 20.67 -9.33 14.18
N GLY A 174 20.57 -10.58 14.64
CA GLY A 174 21.69 -11.52 14.65
C GLY A 174 22.27 -11.75 13.25
N LEU A 175 21.40 -11.97 12.25
CA LEU A 175 21.82 -12.13 10.86
C LEU A 175 22.54 -10.88 10.33
N LEU A 176 22.00 -9.70 10.62
CA LEU A 176 22.61 -8.43 10.22
C LEU A 176 24.00 -8.24 10.84
N VAL A 177 24.17 -8.60 12.12
CA VAL A 177 25.46 -8.54 12.82
C VAL A 177 26.47 -9.50 12.19
N VAL A 178 26.06 -10.73 11.87
CA VAL A 178 26.93 -11.73 11.22
C VAL A 178 27.37 -11.25 9.84
N ILE A 179 26.45 -10.74 9.03
CA ILE A 179 26.77 -10.18 7.70
C ILE A 179 27.73 -9.00 7.82
N SER A 180 27.50 -8.10 8.78
CA SER A 180 28.35 -6.93 9.02
C SER A 180 29.76 -7.33 9.47
N ALA A 181 29.87 -8.33 10.36
CA ALA A 181 31.16 -8.86 10.80
C ALA A 181 31.91 -9.53 9.64
N ALA A 182 31.25 -10.34 8.83
CA ALA A 182 31.85 -11.01 7.68
C ALA A 182 32.36 -10.02 6.62
N THR A 183 31.59 -8.95 6.35
CA THR A 183 32.00 -7.89 5.42
C THR A 183 33.14 -7.03 5.96
N ALA A 184 33.18 -6.78 7.28
CA ALA A 184 34.31 -6.12 7.93
C ALA A 184 35.58 -6.98 7.86
N ASP A 185 35.48 -8.28 8.12
CA ASP A 185 36.61 -9.22 8.03
C ASP A 185 37.15 -9.30 6.58
N LEU A 186 36.24 -9.37 5.60
CA LEU A 186 36.59 -9.36 4.18
C LEU A 186 37.28 -8.06 3.76
N SER A 187 36.82 -6.90 4.27
CA SER A 187 37.43 -5.60 3.94
C SER A 187 38.77 -5.38 4.67
N THR A 188 38.96 -5.98 5.84
CA THR A 188 40.21 -5.90 6.63
C THR A 188 41.27 -6.88 6.11
N SER A 189 40.85 -7.95 5.43
CA SER A 189 41.73 -8.92 4.78
C SER A 189 42.47 -8.30 3.58
N ALA A 190 43.51 -7.52 3.87
CA ALA A 190 44.46 -6.92 2.90
C ALA A 190 45.10 -7.94 1.94
N HIS A 191 45.01 -9.24 2.24
CA HIS A 191 45.52 -10.33 1.42
C HIS A 191 44.72 -10.53 0.11
N LEU A 192 43.41 -10.30 0.11
CA LEU A 192 42.56 -10.46 -1.09
C LEU A 192 42.63 -9.25 -2.02
N VAL A 193 42.69 -8.04 -1.44
CA VAL A 193 42.90 -6.78 -2.19
C VAL A 193 44.26 -6.79 -2.90
N ARG A 194 45.31 -7.37 -2.29
CA ARG A 194 46.61 -7.53 -2.96
C ARG A 194 46.61 -8.63 -4.04
N MET A 195 45.81 -9.69 -3.88
CA MET A 195 45.71 -10.78 -4.87
C MET A 195 45.01 -10.32 -6.14
N THR A 196 43.89 -9.60 -6.05
CA THR A 196 43.20 -9.03 -7.22
C THR A 196 44.02 -7.96 -7.92
N CYS A 197 44.74 -7.13 -7.17
CA CYS A 197 45.63 -6.11 -7.74
C CYS A 197 46.84 -6.72 -8.48
N ARG A 198 47.42 -7.83 -7.99
CA ARG A 198 48.46 -8.59 -8.72
C ARG A 198 47.93 -9.27 -9.97
N PHE A 199 46.72 -9.84 -9.90
CA PHE A 199 46.11 -10.51 -11.06
C PHE A 199 45.83 -9.53 -12.21
N CYS A 200 45.41 -8.30 -11.90
CA CYS A 200 45.28 -7.24 -12.93
C CYS A 200 46.64 -6.81 -13.52
N ALA A 201 47.72 -6.82 -12.73
CA ALA A 201 49.05 -6.46 -13.21
C ALA A 201 49.67 -7.52 -14.14
N GLU A 202 49.40 -8.81 -13.91
CA GLU A 202 49.90 -9.92 -14.75
C GLU A 202 49.10 -10.12 -16.05
N VAL A 203 47.82 -9.74 -16.10
CA VAL A 203 46.98 -9.88 -17.31
C VAL A 203 47.15 -8.71 -18.29
N LEU A 204 47.66 -7.57 -17.83
CA LEU A 204 47.88 -6.35 -18.64
C LEU A 204 49.33 -6.17 -19.12
N SER A 205 50.23 -7.13 -18.86
CA SER A 205 51.62 -7.20 -19.35
C SER A 205 51.78 -8.26 -20.41
#